data_AF-A0AAV6H2Q0-F1
#
_entry.id   AF-A0AAV6H2Q0-F1
#
_cell.length_a   1.000
_cell.length_b   1.000
_cell.length_c   1.000
_cell.angle_alpha   90.00
_cell.angle_beta   90.00
_cell.angle_gamma   90.00
#
_symmetry.space_group_name_H-M   'P 1'
#
loop_
_entity.id
_entity.type
_entity.pdbx_description
1 polymer ?
#
loop_
_entity_poly.entity_id
_entity_poly.type
_entity_poly.pdbx_seq_one_letter_code
_entity_poly.pdbx_strand_id
1 'polypeptide(L)'
;MGLPEWTPSIIFCLFNALPMVTAFNIDESAWKQMSMPTSSFGYRVIQEDTSSVLVSAPLEQYGNMRGRVYKCQLPAGSCSPVNINVPSSAVNMSLGLTMSRSEIGRKTLVCGPTIPIECDRITQYGGM
;
A
#
# COMPACT_ATOMS: atom_id res chain seq x y z
N MET A 1 -10.32 -39.59 -45.47
CA MET A 1 -11.18 -38.62 -44.77
C MET A 1 -10.48 -37.28 -44.82
N GLY A 2 -10.90 -36.39 -45.72
CA GLY A 2 -10.36 -35.03 -45.81
C GLY A 2 -10.91 -34.18 -44.67
N LEU A 3 -10.09 -33.29 -44.14
CA LEU A 3 -10.53 -32.35 -43.10
C LEU A 3 -11.55 -31.37 -43.71
N PRO A 4 -12.60 -30.98 -42.96
CA PRO A 4 -13.60 -30.02 -43.44
C PRO A 4 -12.95 -28.68 -43.78
N GLU A 5 -13.40 -28.02 -44.85
CA GLU A 5 -12.85 -26.75 -45.38
C GLU A 5 -12.80 -25.59 -44.37
N TRP A 6 -13.43 -25.75 -43.21
CA TRP A 6 -13.62 -24.73 -42.18
C TRP A 6 -12.52 -24.83 -41.10
N THR A 7 -11.75 -25.92 -41.11
CA THR A 7 -10.59 -26.14 -40.23
C THR A 7 -9.54 -25.03 -40.28
N PRO A 8 -9.10 -24.49 -41.45
CA PRO A 8 -8.12 -23.40 -41.47
C PRO A 8 -8.65 -22.11 -40.82
N SER A 9 -9.95 -21.82 -40.96
CA SER A 9 -10.57 -20.64 -40.36
C SER A 9 -10.62 -20.73 -38.83
N ILE A 10 -10.94 -21.90 -38.29
CA ILE A 10 -10.94 -22.14 -36.83
C ILE A 10 -9.52 -22.04 -36.28
N ILE A 11 -8.53 -22.63 -36.96
CA ILE A 11 -7.12 -22.57 -36.58
C ILE A 11 -6.64 -21.12 -36.57
N PHE A 12 -6.96 -20.33 -37.61
CA PHE A 12 -6.59 -18.91 -37.68
C PHE A 12 -7.21 -18.09 -36.54
N CYS A 13 -8.47 -18.33 -36.18
CA CYS A 13 -9.11 -17.68 -35.04
C CYS A 13 -8.46 -18.06 -33.70
N LEU A 14 -8.12 -19.33 -33.50
CA LEU A 14 -7.40 -19.79 -32.30
C LEU A 14 -6.01 -19.16 -32.21
N PHE A 15 -5.29 -18.99 -33.33
CA PHE A 15 -3.97 -18.35 -33.35
C PHE A 15 -4.00 -16.85 -33.03
N ASN A 16 -5.03 -16.12 -33.46
CA ASN A 16 -5.20 -14.70 -33.14
C ASN A 16 -5.67 -14.45 -31.70
N ALA A 17 -6.22 -15.46 -31.02
CA ALA A 17 -6.62 -15.39 -29.61
C ALA A 17 -5.46 -15.66 -28.63
N LEU A 18 -4.28 -16.08 -29.11
CA LEU A 18 -3.12 -16.42 -28.27
C LEU A 18 -2.28 -15.26 -27.68
N PRO A 19 -2.40 -13.96 -28.04
CA PRO A 19 -1.49 -12.95 -27.46
C PRO A 19 -1.84 -12.56 -26.00
N MET A 20 -2.72 -13.28 -25.30
CA MET A 20 -3.04 -13.01 -23.89
C MET A 20 -2.15 -13.76 -22.89
N VAL A 21 -1.26 -14.67 -23.34
CA VAL A 21 -0.44 -15.52 -22.44
C VAL A 21 0.85 -14.83 -21.96
N THR A 22 1.17 -13.62 -22.43
CA THR A 22 2.41 -12.90 -22.07
C THR A 22 2.22 -11.71 -21.15
N ALA A 23 1.08 -11.61 -20.46
CA ALA A 23 0.83 -10.59 -19.44
C ALA A 23 1.64 -10.82 -18.14
N PHE A 24 2.95 -11.08 -18.25
CA PHE A 24 3.92 -11.17 -17.16
C PHE A 24 4.92 -10.00 -17.26
N ASN A 25 4.44 -8.75 -17.25
CA ASN A 25 5.33 -7.58 -17.34
C ASN A 25 5.91 -7.13 -15.98
N ILE A 26 5.79 -7.95 -14.94
CA ILE A 26 6.45 -7.76 -13.64
C ILE A 26 7.75 -8.58 -13.65
N ASP A 27 8.88 -7.89 -13.55
CA ASP A 27 10.20 -8.52 -13.47
C ASP A 27 10.42 -9.12 -12.07
N GLU A 28 10.42 -10.46 -12.00
CA GLU A 28 10.65 -11.21 -10.76
C GLU A 28 12.10 -11.07 -10.25
N SER A 29 13.07 -10.82 -11.14
CA SER A 29 14.50 -10.80 -10.80
C SER A 29 14.99 -9.45 -10.27
N ALA A 30 14.27 -8.36 -10.55
CA ALA A 30 14.65 -7.00 -10.19
C ALA A 30 14.02 -6.47 -8.89
N TRP A 31 13.38 -7.32 -8.08
CA TRP A 31 12.73 -6.91 -6.85
C TRP A 31 13.71 -6.27 -5.85
N LYS A 32 13.20 -5.32 -5.06
CA LYS A 32 13.98 -4.62 -4.03
C LYS A 32 13.29 -4.79 -2.69
N GLN A 33 14.10 -5.06 -1.66
CA GLN A 33 13.63 -5.17 -0.29
C GLN A 33 13.82 -3.86 0.44
N MET A 34 12.78 -3.42 1.14
CA MET A 34 12.86 -2.35 2.13
C MET A 34 12.39 -2.93 3.47
N SER A 35 13.13 -2.68 4.53
CA SER A 35 12.79 -3.17 5.86
C SER A 35 13.18 -2.13 6.91
N MET A 36 12.40 -2.07 7.98
CA MET A 36 12.64 -1.25 9.15
C MET A 36 12.39 -2.11 10.40
N PRO A 37 13.17 -1.93 11.48
CA PRO A 37 13.03 -2.71 12.71
C PRO A 37 11.85 -2.20 13.55
N THR A 38 10.66 -2.15 12.96
CA THR A 38 9.45 -1.55 13.55
C THR A 38 8.26 -2.46 13.31
N SER A 39 7.39 -2.60 14.30
CA SER A 39 6.20 -3.45 14.21
C SER A 39 5.32 -3.05 13.02
N SER A 40 4.89 -4.03 12.22
CA SER A 40 3.96 -3.88 11.09
C SER A 40 4.41 -2.92 9.97
N PHE A 41 5.71 -2.65 9.82
CA PHE A 41 6.20 -1.91 8.66
C PHE A 41 5.79 -2.61 7.35
N GLY A 42 5.29 -1.84 6.38
CA GLY A 42 4.78 -2.38 5.12
C GLY A 42 3.28 -2.64 5.10
N TYR A 43 2.55 -2.30 6.17
CA TYR A 43 1.10 -2.57 6.25
C TYR A 43 0.29 -1.88 5.14
N ARG A 44 0.61 -0.62 4.82
CA ARG A 44 0.15 0.08 3.62
C ARG A 44 1.35 0.70 2.91
N VAL A 45 1.32 0.64 1.58
CA VAL A 45 2.33 1.25 0.70
C VAL A 45 1.61 2.11 -0.33
N ILE A 46 2.02 3.37 -0.46
CA ILE A 46 1.49 4.32 -1.44
C ILE A 46 2.67 4.86 -2.25
N GLN A 47 2.59 4.78 -3.58
CA GLN A 47 3.57 5.45 -4.43
C GLN A 47 3.33 6.97 -4.39
N GLU A 48 4.30 7.71 -3.87
CA GLU A 48 4.19 9.16 -3.76
C GLU A 48 4.56 9.82 -5.09
N ASP A 49 5.69 9.39 -5.65
CA ASP A 49 6.24 9.79 -6.95
C ASP A 49 7.10 8.66 -7.56
N THR A 50 7.88 8.96 -8.62
CA THR A 50 8.73 7.98 -9.31
C THR A 50 9.95 7.54 -8.50
N SER A 51 10.30 8.29 -7.46
CA SER A 51 11.52 8.13 -6.67
C SER A 51 11.26 7.79 -5.20
N SER A 52 10.00 7.77 -4.76
CA SER A 52 9.67 7.55 -3.35
C SER A 52 8.32 6.90 -3.13
N VAL A 53 8.25 6.16 -2.02
CA VAL A 53 7.04 5.51 -1.53
C VAL A 53 6.80 5.89 -0.08
N LEU A 54 5.54 6.00 0.29
CA LEU A 54 5.10 6.10 1.68
C LEU A 54 4.76 4.71 2.19
N VAL A 55 5.29 4.34 3.35
CA VAL A 55 5.11 3.03 3.98
C VAL A 55 4.64 3.22 5.41
N SER A 56 3.53 2.58 5.80
CA SER A 56 3.06 2.65 7.19
C SER A 56 3.56 1.51 8.06
N ALA A 57 3.64 1.80 9.36
CA ALA A 57 3.88 0.87 10.45
C ALA A 57 2.85 1.14 11.57
N PRO A 58 1.57 0.77 11.39
CA PRO A 58 0.48 1.20 12.28
C PRO A 58 0.55 0.64 13.71
N LEU A 59 1.29 -0.43 13.96
CA LEU A 59 1.48 -1.03 15.29
C LEU A 59 2.78 -0.59 15.98
N GLU A 60 3.55 0.31 15.36
CA GLU A 60 4.75 0.85 15.98
C GLU A 60 4.40 1.81 17.14
N GLN A 61 4.98 1.58 18.31
CA GLN A 61 4.77 2.42 19.49
C GLN A 61 5.89 3.46 19.64
N TYR A 62 5.53 4.71 19.93
CA TYR A 62 6.48 5.77 20.27
C TYR A 62 5.86 6.72 21.32
N GLY A 63 6.36 6.63 22.55
CA GLY A 63 5.72 7.28 23.70
C GLY A 63 4.26 6.82 23.85
N ASN A 64 3.34 7.78 23.98
CA ASN A 64 1.90 7.51 24.13
C ASN A 64 1.15 7.37 22.78
N MET A 65 1.87 7.47 21.66
CA MET A 65 1.29 7.39 20.33
C MET A 65 1.63 6.05 19.67
N ARG A 66 0.76 5.62 18.75
CA ARG A 66 0.93 4.38 17.98
C ARG A 66 0.67 4.63 16.50
N GLY A 67 1.53 4.07 15.67
CA GLY A 67 1.51 4.15 14.23
C GLY A 67 2.35 5.30 13.67
N ARG A 68 3.23 4.98 12.72
CA ARG A 68 4.03 5.95 11.97
C ARG A 68 3.95 5.69 10.47
N VAL A 69 4.18 6.74 9.69
CA VAL A 69 4.37 6.66 8.24
C VAL A 69 5.79 7.08 7.92
N TYR A 70 6.43 6.33 7.04
CA TYR A 70 7.79 6.57 6.58
C TYR A 70 7.78 6.93 5.11
N LYS A 71 8.65 7.86 4.71
CA LYS A 71 8.99 8.10 3.32
C LYS A 71 10.29 7.35 3.02
N CYS A 72 10.22 6.41 2.07
CA CYS A 72 11.34 5.60 1.63
C CYS A 72 11.73 6.01 0.21
N GLN A 73 13.02 6.23 0.00
CA GLN A 73 13.56 6.53 -1.33
C GLN A 73 13.72 5.23 -2.13
N LEU A 74 13.34 5.24 -3.41
CA LEU A 74 13.55 4.15 -4.35
C LEU A 74 14.93 4.27 -5.01
N PRO A 75 15.53 3.16 -5.48
CA PRO A 75 14.98 1.80 -5.51
C PRO A 75 15.07 1.00 -4.19
N ALA A 76 15.96 1.35 -3.27
CA ALA A 76 16.09 0.68 -1.96
C ALA A 76 16.74 1.61 -0.90
N GLY A 77 16.53 2.92 -1.05
CA GLY A 77 17.15 3.94 -0.22
C GLY A 77 16.62 3.97 1.22
N SER A 78 17.12 4.94 1.99
CA SER A 78 16.75 5.12 3.39
C SER A 78 15.27 5.49 3.55
N CYS A 79 14.64 4.95 4.60
CA CYS A 79 13.34 5.36 5.09
C CYS A 79 13.49 6.38 6.23
N SER A 80 12.71 7.44 6.20
CA SER A 80 12.66 8.44 7.28
C SER A 80 11.21 8.70 7.70
N PRO A 81 10.94 8.92 9.00
CA PRO A 81 9.58 9.17 9.46
C PRO A 81 9.04 10.47 8.86
N VAL A 82 7.81 10.44 8.38
CA VAL A 82 7.09 11.63 7.92
C VAL A 82 6.56 12.37 9.13
N ASN A 83 6.84 13.67 9.22
CA ASN A 83 6.30 14.51 10.28
C ASN A 83 4.83 14.81 10.00
N ILE A 84 3.93 14.19 10.75
CA ILE A 84 2.48 14.43 10.71
C ILE A 84 2.13 15.11 12.03
N ASN A 85 1.50 16.28 11.95
CA ASN A 85 1.08 16.99 13.16
C ASN A 85 -0.16 16.30 13.74
N VAL A 86 0.03 15.62 14.85
CA VAL A 86 -0.98 14.82 15.53
C VAL A 86 -1.32 15.51 16.86
N PRO A 87 -2.60 15.72 17.18
CA PRO A 87 -3.00 16.28 18.46
C PRO A 87 -2.62 15.32 19.60
N SER A 88 -2.26 15.87 20.76
CA SER A 88 -1.86 15.08 21.93
C SER A 88 -2.93 14.13 22.45
N SER A 89 -4.20 14.35 22.08
CA SER A 89 -5.34 13.47 22.41
C SER A 89 -5.41 12.20 21.56
N ALA A 90 -4.75 12.13 20.41
CA ALA A 90 -4.77 10.99 19.50
C ALA A 90 -3.77 9.89 19.95
N VAL A 91 -3.93 9.44 21.19
CA VAL A 91 -3.14 8.35 21.77
C VAL A 91 -3.48 7.03 21.09
N ASN A 92 -2.47 6.15 20.93
CA ASN A 92 -2.62 4.80 20.38
C ASN A 92 -3.44 4.64 19.07
N MET A 93 -3.54 5.70 18.26
CA MET A 93 -4.46 5.77 17.12
C MET A 93 -4.22 4.75 16.00
N SER A 94 -3.04 4.13 15.94
CA SER A 94 -2.58 3.27 14.83
C SER A 94 -2.53 4.02 13.50
N LEU A 95 -1.86 5.17 13.50
CA LEU A 95 -1.74 6.02 12.31
C LEU A 95 -1.14 5.23 11.14
N GLY A 96 -1.78 5.31 9.98
CA GLY A 96 -1.37 4.58 8.77
C GLY A 96 -1.97 3.18 8.65
N LEU A 97 -2.94 2.81 9.50
CA LEU A 97 -3.76 1.60 9.31
C LEU A 97 -4.59 1.72 8.01
N THR A 98 -5.05 2.94 7.71
CA THR A 98 -5.69 3.28 6.44
C THR A 98 -4.94 4.44 5.80
N MET A 99 -4.61 4.28 4.51
CA MET A 99 -4.00 5.30 3.68
C MET A 99 -4.63 5.25 2.29
N SER A 100 -4.79 6.40 1.66
CA SER A 100 -5.28 6.49 0.29
C SER A 100 -4.67 7.69 -0.42
N ARG A 101 -4.54 7.62 -1.74
CA ARG A 101 -4.01 8.70 -2.57
C ARG A 101 -5.06 9.13 -3.56
N SER A 102 -5.31 10.44 -3.61
CA SER A 102 -6.15 11.04 -4.62
C SER A 102 -5.39 11.19 -5.93
N GLU A 103 -5.95 10.64 -7.01
CA GLU A 103 -5.48 10.89 -8.37
C GLU A 103 -5.55 12.39 -8.71
N ILE A 104 -6.59 13.06 -8.21
CA ILE A 104 -6.79 14.50 -8.39
C ILE A 104 -5.97 15.24 -7.33
N GLY A 105 -4.96 15.96 -7.79
CA GLY A 105 -4.12 16.82 -6.95
C GLY A 105 -3.02 16.09 -6.18
N ARG A 106 -2.85 14.77 -6.37
CA ARG A 106 -1.71 14.00 -5.85
C ARG A 106 -1.51 14.24 -4.34
N LYS A 107 -2.60 14.16 -3.57
CA LYS A 107 -2.60 14.25 -2.11
C LYS A 107 -2.83 12.88 -1.50
N THR A 108 -2.18 12.61 -0.37
CA THR A 108 -2.31 11.36 0.37
C THR A 108 -3.04 11.64 1.68
N LEU A 109 -4.08 10.86 1.96
CA LEU A 109 -4.76 10.82 3.25
C LEU A 109 -4.20 9.66 4.07
N VAL A 110 -3.97 9.92 5.35
CA VAL A 110 -3.45 8.95 6.32
C VAL A 110 -4.35 9.04 7.54
N CYS A 111 -4.90 7.89 7.97
CA CYS A 111 -5.81 7.84 9.10
C CYS A 111 -5.34 6.85 10.18
N GLY A 112 -5.71 7.14 11.43
CA GLY A 112 -5.52 6.30 12.61
C GLY A 112 -6.86 6.04 13.31
N PRO A 113 -7.53 4.89 13.08
CA PRO A 113 -8.92 4.66 13.48
C PRO A 113 -9.09 4.07 14.89
N THR A 114 -8.04 4.05 15.73
CA THR A 114 -8.07 3.34 17.02
C THR A 114 -7.76 4.24 18.21
N ILE A 115 -8.15 5.52 18.14
CA ILE A 115 -8.01 6.45 19.27
C ILE A 115 -9.01 6.01 20.34
N PRO A 116 -8.57 5.57 21.53
CA PRO A 116 -9.49 5.26 22.61
C PRO A 116 -10.11 6.55 23.15
N ILE A 117 -11.43 6.54 23.30
CA ILE A 117 -12.23 7.63 23.87
C ILE A 117 -12.92 7.06 25.09
N GLU A 118 -12.48 7.49 26.27
CA GLU A 118 -13.10 7.09 27.53
C GLU A 118 -14.42 7.83 27.73
N CYS A 119 -15.49 7.08 27.97
CA CYS A 119 -16.78 7.57 28.43
C CYS A 119 -17.07 7.00 29.83
N ASP A 120 -18.12 7.46 30.51
CA ASP A 120 -18.41 7.10 31.91
C ASP A 120 -18.36 5.61 32.25
N ARG A 121 -18.78 4.73 31.32
CA ARG A 121 -18.86 3.27 31.55
C ARG A 121 -18.34 2.43 30.40
N ILE A 122 -17.90 3.04 29.31
CA ILE A 122 -17.48 2.35 28.08
C ILE A 122 -16.29 3.07 27.46
N THR A 123 -15.46 2.32 26.76
CA THR A 123 -14.41 2.88 25.91
C THR A 123 -14.85 2.74 24.45
N GLN A 124 -14.95 3.87 23.76
CA GLN A 124 -15.21 3.90 22.31
C GLN A 124 -13.89 4.07 21.56
N TYR A 125 -13.90 3.81 20.24
CA TYR A 125 -12.74 4.02 19.39
C TYR A 125 -13.09 5.01 18.28
N GLY A 126 -12.40 6.14 18.29
CA GLY A 126 -12.49 7.18 17.27
C GLY A 126 -11.36 7.08 16.25
N GLY A 127 -11.51 7.83 15.17
CA GLY A 127 -10.48 7.99 14.15
C GLY A 127 -10.10 9.43 13.92
N MET A 128 -8.90 9.61 13.37
CA MET A 128 -8.37 10.87 12.84
C MET A 128 -7.75 10.60 11.48
#